data_AF-A0A6B3EW55-F1
#
_entry.id   AF-A0A6B3EW55-F1
#
_cell.length_a   1.000
_cell.length_b   1.000
_cell.length_c   1.000
_cell.angle_alpha   90.00
_cell.angle_beta   90.00
_cell.angle_gamma   90.00
#
_symmetry.space_group_name_H-M   'P 1'
#
loop_
_entity.id
_entity.type
_entity.pdbx_description
1 polymer ?
#
loop_
_entity_poly.entity_id
_entity_poly.type
_entity_poly.pdbx_seq_one_letter_code
_entity_poly.pdbx_strand_id
1 'polypeptide(L)' 'EAFRDAIEWAGEQPWSNGSVGLWGMSYLAVSQHAAASLRPQHLKAMIAIGTDVDLYEEVAYNGGILNEQFFPTWKRSG' A
#
# COMPACT_ATOMS: atom_id res chain seq x y z
N GLU A 1 -1.32 -7.92 -6.39
CA GLU A 1 -0.55 -9.13 -6.78
C GLU A 1 0.91 -8.81 -7.06
N ALA A 2 1.25 -7.97 -8.05
CA ALA A 2 2.66 -7.63 -8.35
C ALA A 2 3.52 -7.19 -7.13
N PHE A 3 2.96 -6.41 -6.21
CA PHE A 3 3.69 -6.01 -5.00
C PHE A 3 3.96 -7.19 -4.05
N ARG A 4 3.03 -8.15 -3.96
CA ARG A 4 3.25 -9.41 -3.25
C ARG A 4 4.38 -10.20 -3.91
N ASP A 5 4.38 -10.30 -5.23
CA ASP A 5 5.41 -11.05 -5.97
C ASP A 5 6.79 -10.42 -5.81
N ALA A 6 6.87 -9.08 -5.76
CA ALA A 6 8.11 -8.37 -5.46
C ALA A 6 8.63 -8.67 -4.04
N ILE A 7 7.72 -8.78 -3.06
CA ILE A 7 8.09 -9.17 -1.68
C ILE A 7 8.63 -10.60 -1.65
N GLU A 8 7.97 -11.53 -2.34
CA GLU A 8 8.43 -12.92 -2.43
C GLU A 8 9.80 -13.02 -3.10
N TRP A 9 9.95 -12.37 -4.25
CA TRP A 9 11.22 -12.31 -4.97
C TRP A 9 12.34 -11.73 -4.09
N ALA A 10 12.09 -10.62 -3.39
CA ALA A 10 13.07 -10.00 -2.50
C ALA A 10 13.44 -10.89 -1.31
N GLY A 11 12.53 -11.74 -0.84
CA GLY A 11 12.79 -12.71 0.22
C GLY A 11 13.74 -13.85 -0.19
N GLU A 12 13.72 -14.25 -1.46
CA GLU A 12 14.48 -15.40 -1.98
C GLU A 12 15.91 -15.06 -2.44
N GLN A 13 16.28 -13.78 -2.50
CA GLN A 13 17.58 -13.38 -3.03
C GLN A 13 18.73 -13.76 -2.10
N PRO A 14 19.95 -14.05 -2.63
CA PRO A 14 21.09 -14.48 -1.81
C PRO A 14 21.60 -13.41 -0.84
N TRP A 15 21.27 -12.14 -1.09
CA TRP A 15 21.57 -11.01 -0.20
C TRP A 15 20.49 -10.77 0.86
N SER A 16 19.37 -11.49 0.78
CA SER A 16 18.24 -11.37 1.71
C SER A 16 18.35 -12.42 2.81
N ASN A 17 17.88 -12.06 4.00
CA ASN A 17 17.75 -13.00 5.12
C ASN A 17 16.35 -13.64 5.18
N GLY A 18 15.54 -13.52 4.11
CA GLY A 18 14.17 -14.02 4.05
C GLY A 18 13.14 -13.19 4.82
N SER A 19 13.53 -12.05 5.39
CA SER A 19 12.61 -11.15 6.11
C SER A 19 12.51 -9.79 5.41
N VAL A 20 11.37 -9.55 4.77
CA VAL A 20 11.08 -8.31 4.06
C VAL A 20 10.17 -7.42 4.90
N GLY A 21 10.55 -6.14 5.00
CA GLY A 21 9.76 -5.09 5.63
C GLY A 21 9.30 -4.05 4.60
N LEU A 22 8.10 -3.52 4.78
CA LEU A 22 7.58 -2.42 3.95
C LEU A 22 7.54 -1.12 4.76
N TRP A 23 7.77 0.00 4.07
CA TRP A 23 7.64 1.34 4.63
C TRP A 23 7.16 2.30 3.55
N GLY A 24 6.23 3.19 3.90
CA GLY A 24 5.75 4.18 2.95
C GLY A 24 4.58 5.00 3.47
N MET A 25 4.35 6.13 2.81
CA MET A 25 3.29 7.08 3.15
C MET A 25 2.30 7.24 1.99
N SER A 26 1.05 7.60 2.30
CA SER A 26 0.00 7.88 1.31
C SER A 26 -0.20 6.67 0.37
N TYR A 27 -0.10 6.82 -0.95
CA TYR A 27 -0.29 5.70 -1.88
C TYR A 27 0.58 4.46 -1.57
N LEU A 28 1.81 4.68 -1.07
CA LEU A 28 2.69 3.60 -0.66
C LEU A 28 2.20 2.90 0.62
N ALA A 29 1.45 3.58 1.47
CA ALA A 29 0.79 2.96 2.63
C ALA A 29 -0.43 2.12 2.19
N VAL A 30 -1.31 2.66 1.32
CA VAL A 30 -2.46 1.89 0.78
C VAL A 30 -2.02 0.58 0.14
N SER A 31 -1.01 0.66 -0.72
CA SER A 31 -0.53 -0.51 -1.47
C SER A 31 0.09 -1.58 -0.57
N GLN A 32 0.60 -1.23 0.61
CA GLN A 32 1.07 -2.20 1.61
C GLN A 32 -0.09 -3.05 2.16
N HIS A 33 -1.24 -2.45 2.45
CA HIS A 33 -2.40 -3.20 2.94
C HIS A 33 -2.91 -4.20 1.89
N ALA A 34 -2.96 -3.79 0.63
CA ALA A 34 -3.34 -4.67 -0.47
C ALA A 34 -2.33 -5.81 -0.70
N ALA A 35 -1.03 -5.57 -0.50
CA ALA A 35 -0.01 -6.62 -0.57
C ALA A 35 -0.11 -7.58 0.63
N ALA A 36 -0.34 -7.04 1.83
CA ALA A 36 -0.40 -7.81 3.07
C ALA A 36 -1.62 -8.71 3.16
N SER A 37 -2.76 -8.31 2.59
CA SER A 37 -3.98 -9.14 2.55
C SER A 37 -3.78 -10.47 1.80
N LEU A 38 -2.80 -10.52 0.88
CA LEU A 38 -2.38 -11.71 0.16
C LEU A 38 -1.47 -12.63 0.99
N ARG A 39 -1.09 -12.22 2.21
CA ARG A 39 -0.25 -12.96 3.16
C ARG A 39 1.06 -13.51 2.57
N PRO A 40 1.93 -12.65 1.99
CA PRO A 40 3.26 -13.07 1.55
C PRO A 40 4.06 -13.71 2.70
N GLN A 41 4.72 -14.85 2.43
CA GLN A 41 5.48 -15.59 3.44
C GLN A 41 6.69 -14.78 3.96
N HIS A 42 7.31 -13.98 3.09
CA HIS A 42 8.51 -13.21 3.41
C HIS A 42 8.22 -11.86 4.08
N LEU A 43 6.97 -11.39 4.09
CA LEU A 43 6.59 -10.13 4.74
C LEU A 43 6.55 -10.30 6.26
N LYS A 44 7.43 -9.58 6.97
CA LYS A 44 7.52 -9.64 8.45
C LYS A 44 7.10 -8.37 9.16
N ALA A 45 7.13 -7.23 8.49
CA ALA A 45 6.74 -5.95 9.06
C ALA A 45 6.23 -4.98 7.99
N MET A 46 5.37 -4.05 8.40
CA MET A 46 4.95 -2.93 7.57
C MET A 46 4.86 -1.66 8.42
N ILE A 47 5.16 -0.52 7.81
CA ILE A 47 4.97 0.81 8.38
C ILE A 47 4.22 1.63 7.31
N ALA A 48 2.89 1.64 7.45
CA ALA A 48 1.96 2.35 6.59
C ALA A 48 1.57 3.68 7.26
N ILE A 49 1.89 4.81 6.64
CA ILE A 49 1.68 6.15 7.20
C ILE A 49 0.68 6.95 6.37
N GLY A 50 -0.30 7.58 7.04
CA GLY A 50 -1.08 8.69 6.46
C GLY A 50 -2.22 8.29 5.51
N THR A 51 -2.70 7.05 5.58
CA THR A 51 -3.95 6.57 4.96
C THR A 51 -4.21 5.16 5.46
N ASP A 52 -5.47 4.80 5.64
CA ASP A 52 -5.92 3.49 6.10
C ASP A 52 -6.45 2.66 4.91
N VAL A 53 -7.15 1.57 5.22
CA VAL A 53 -7.61 0.56 4.27
C VAL A 53 -8.83 0.95 3.46
N ASP A 54 -9.62 1.94 3.89
CA ASP A 54 -10.90 2.29 3.27
C ASP A 54 -10.83 3.60 2.50
N LEU A 55 -10.36 3.51 1.25
CA LEU A 55 -10.32 4.66 0.35
C LEU A 55 -11.71 5.21 -0.01
N TYR A 56 -12.78 4.42 0.15
CA TYR A 56 -14.12 4.93 -0.14
C TYR A 56 -14.50 5.97 0.91
N GLU A 57 -14.42 5.63 2.19
CA GLU A 57 -14.79 6.55 3.27
C GLU A 57 -13.76 7.66 3.50
N GLU A 58 -12.47 7.38 3.33
CA GLU A 58 -11.41 8.33 3.69
C GLU A 58 -11.07 9.31 2.56
N VAL A 59 -11.21 8.88 1.30
CA VAL A 59 -10.72 9.64 0.15
C VAL A 59 -11.86 10.02 -0.78
N ALA A 60 -12.65 9.06 -1.21
CA ALA A 60 -13.67 9.28 -2.24
C ALA A 60 -14.93 9.95 -1.69
N TYR A 61 -15.41 9.56 -0.51
CA TYR A 61 -16.65 10.01 0.10
C TYR A 61 -16.49 10.25 1.59
N ASN A 62 -16.18 11.48 1.97
CA ASN A 62 -16.09 11.84 3.37
C ASN A 62 -17.51 11.97 3.96
N GLY A 63 -17.90 11.02 4.81
CA GLY A 63 -19.25 10.98 5.39
C GLY A 63 -20.37 10.84 4.34
N GLY A 64 -20.10 10.18 3.21
CA GLY A 64 -21.04 10.00 2.11
C GLY A 64 -21.10 11.17 1.11
N ILE A 65 -20.31 12.23 1.31
CA ILE A 65 -20.21 13.37 0.39
C ILE A 65 -19.01 13.16 -0.53
N LEU A 66 -19.25 13.19 -1.85
CA LEU A 66 -18.21 13.01 -2.86
C LEU A 66 -17.11 14.07 -2.72
N ASN A 67 -15.87 13.61 -2.60
CA ASN A 67 -14.68 14.45 -2.71
C ASN A 67 -14.33 14.68 -4.19
N GLU A 68 -14.93 15.72 -4.77
CA GLU A 68 -14.75 16.04 -6.19
C GLU A 68 -13.34 16.53 -6.53
N GLN A 69 -12.50 16.87 -5.54
CA GLN A 69 -11.22 17.52 -5.78
C GLN A 69 -10.03 16.56 -5.77
N PHE A 70 -10.08 15.51 -4.95
CA PHE A 70 -8.92 14.65 -4.70
C PHE A 70 -8.42 13.97 -5.98
N PHE A 71 -9.27 13.17 -6.64
CA PHE A 71 -8.85 12.39 -7.82
C PHE A 71 -8.47 13.27 -9.02
N PRO A 72 -9.21 14.35 -9.38
CA PRO A 72 -8.80 15.24 -10.47
C PRO A 72 -7.47 15.93 -10.20
N THR A 73 -7.23 16.37 -8.95
CA THR A 73 -5.97 17.00 -8.56
C THR A 73 -4.82 16.01 -8.63
N TRP A 74 -4.98 14.83 -8.01
CA TRP A 74 -3.97 13.78 -8.00
C TRP A 74 -3.56 13.36 -9.41
N LYS A 75 -4.53 13.17 -10.31
CA LYS A 75 -4.27 12.84 -11.72
C LYS A 75 -3.47 13.92 -12.45
N ARG A 76 -3.65 15.19 -12.09
CA ARG A 76 -2.95 16.32 -12.72
C ARG A 76 -1.54 16.53 -12.13
N SER A 77 -1.34 16.13 -10.88
CA SER A 77 -0.08 16.30 -10.15
C SER A 77 0.96 15.22 -10.43
N GLY A 78 0.56 14.08 -11.01
CA GLY A 78 1.44 13.02 -11.50
C GLY A 78 1.78 13.19 -12.98
#